data_AF-A0A6J1PRS6-F1
#
_entry.id   AF-A0A6J1PRS6-F1
#
_cell.length_a   1.000
_cell.length_b   1.000
_cell.length_c   1.000
_cell.angle_alpha   90.00
_cell.angle_beta   90.00
_cell.angle_gamma   90.00
#
_symmetry.space_group_name_H-M   'P 1'
#
loop_
_entity.id
_entity.type
_entity.pdbx_description
1 polymer ?
#
loop_
_entity_poly.entity_id
_entity_poly.type
_entity_poly.pdbx_seq_one_letter_code
_entity_poly.pdbx_strand_id
1 'polypeptide(L)'
;MEAKLLRQIVLAGMVNQVARKVSPDEVKEDQDKAKWKHAYRTPEMEEPVFMHSSCVLRKISPEWVVYQEVYETNGKMYMRGVTAIEPEWLPKFAPMLCHLSEPLVDPPPRYNQGTGKIICRVSGTFGKAGWALPSMDIEHPLTVDGVKWFAYFFLEGQVYPKLKRFVPSLLTTPGSITKSWARLIPRTQAIVQTLQSQGVVSKDKLVEIWGSDKKFLLSAYQKWLPESAHAEVAQIWPPL
;
A
#
# COMPACT_ATOMS: atom_id res chain seq x y z
N MET A 1 -11.85 17.39 5.90
CA MET A 1 -11.33 16.59 4.77
C MET A 1 -10.24 17.36 4.01
N GLU A 2 -10.48 18.63 3.69
CA GLU A 2 -9.54 19.51 2.97
C GLU A 2 -8.17 19.67 3.66
N ALA A 3 -8.15 19.88 4.98
CA ALA A 3 -6.90 20.00 5.72
C ALA A 3 -6.00 18.74 5.63
N LYS A 4 -6.58 17.54 5.52
CA LYS A 4 -5.81 16.29 5.35
C LYS A 4 -5.12 16.26 3.98
N LEU A 5 -5.85 16.64 2.92
CA LEU A 5 -5.31 16.67 1.55
C LEU A 5 -4.19 17.71 1.42
N LEU A 6 -4.33 18.88 2.06
CA LEU A 6 -3.27 19.88 2.08
C LEU A 6 -1.99 19.35 2.73
N ARG A 7 -2.08 18.64 3.86
CA ARG A 7 -0.90 18.02 4.50
C ARG A 7 -0.24 16.97 3.60
N GLN A 8 -1.04 16.21 2.86
CA GLN A 8 -0.53 15.24 1.88
C GLN A 8 0.19 15.92 0.70
N ILE A 9 -0.34 17.05 0.21
CA ILE A 9 0.31 17.85 -0.84
C ILE A 9 1.64 18.41 -0.34
N VAL A 10 1.69 18.95 0.88
CA VAL A 10 2.94 19.45 1.49
C VAL A 10 3.97 18.32 1.60
N LEU A 11 3.57 17.14 2.10
CA LEU A 11 4.46 15.98 2.15
C LEU A 11 5.00 15.59 0.76
N ALA A 12 4.15 15.55 -0.26
CA ALA A 12 4.55 15.21 -1.63
C ALA A 12 5.55 16.21 -2.22
N GLY A 13 5.49 17.48 -1.82
CA GLY A 13 6.45 18.51 -2.23
C GLY A 13 7.77 18.51 -1.44
N MET A 14 7.78 17.94 -0.23
CA MET A 14 8.88 18.04 0.73
C MET A 14 9.32 16.67 1.25
N VAL A 15 9.35 15.66 0.38
CA VAL A 15 9.63 14.25 0.75
C VAL A 15 10.98 14.03 1.44
N ASN A 16 11.97 14.89 1.19
CA ASN A 16 13.29 14.84 1.84
C ASN A 16 13.34 15.55 3.20
N GLN A 17 12.33 16.36 3.52
CA GLN A 17 12.26 17.17 4.74
C GLN A 17 11.32 16.55 5.76
N VAL A 18 11.42 15.24 5.95
CA VAL A 18 10.65 14.49 6.95
C VAL A 18 11.48 14.34 8.22
N ALA A 19 10.90 14.64 9.37
CA ALA A 19 11.53 14.43 10.66
C ALA A 19 10.69 13.48 11.52
N ARG A 20 11.38 12.63 12.28
CA ARG A 20 10.75 11.71 13.24
C ARG A 20 11.16 12.07 14.66
N LYS A 21 10.18 12.10 15.55
CA LYS A 21 10.39 12.28 16.98
C LYS A 21 11.26 11.14 17.52
N VAL A 22 12.25 11.49 18.32
CA VAL A 22 13.15 10.50 18.92
C VAL A 22 12.48 9.86 20.13
N SER A 23 12.43 8.53 20.15
CA SER A 23 12.02 7.79 21.35
C SER A 23 13.16 7.80 22.38
N PRO A 24 12.89 7.93 23.69
CA PRO A 24 13.93 7.82 24.72
C PRO A 24 14.76 6.54 24.65
N ASP A 25 14.17 5.45 24.16
CA ASP A 25 14.81 4.14 24.04
C ASP A 25 15.80 4.05 22.87
N GLU A 26 15.72 4.99 21.91
CA GLU A 26 16.61 5.06 20.74
C GLU A 26 17.86 5.91 21.00
N VAL A 27 17.89 6.62 22.14
CA VAL A 27 19.04 7.42 22.56
C VAL A 27 20.08 6.49 23.18
N LYS A 28 21.23 6.37 22.52
CA LYS A 28 22.34 5.55 23.00
C LYS A 28 22.80 6.00 24.39
N GLU A 29 23.32 5.08 25.21
CA GLU A 29 23.71 5.35 26.60
C GLU A 29 24.85 6.37 26.75
N ASP A 30 25.70 6.50 25.73
CA ASP A 30 26.78 7.49 25.63
C ASP A 30 26.27 8.91 25.30
N GLN A 31 25.00 9.05 24.91
CA GLN A 31 24.39 10.33 24.58
C GLN A 31 23.59 10.89 25.75
N ASP A 32 23.68 12.21 25.95
CA ASP A 32 22.89 12.90 26.96
C ASP A 32 21.39 12.81 26.65
N LYS A 33 20.67 11.93 27.36
CA LYS A 33 19.22 11.75 27.25
C LYS A 33 18.45 13.05 27.49
N ALA A 34 18.97 13.99 28.29
CA ALA A 34 18.34 15.29 28.49
C ALA A 34 18.41 16.17 27.23
N LYS A 35 19.51 16.08 26.47
CA LYS A 35 19.69 16.80 25.20
C LYS A 35 18.68 16.34 24.14
N TRP A 36 18.32 15.06 24.12
CA TRP A 36 17.39 14.49 23.14
C TRP A 36 15.91 14.58 23.55
N LYS A 37 15.61 15.16 24.71
CA LYS A 37 14.23 15.29 25.21
C LYS A 37 13.40 16.16 24.26
N HIS A 38 12.32 15.58 23.71
CA HIS A 38 11.44 16.22 22.70
C HIS A 38 12.13 16.57 21.37
N ALA A 39 13.29 15.98 21.10
CA ALA A 39 14.01 16.18 19.85
C ALA A 39 13.42 15.35 18.70
N TYR A 40 13.74 15.78 17.50
CA TYR A 40 13.46 15.10 16.25
C TYR A 40 14.78 14.83 15.54
N ARG A 41 14.83 13.73 14.78
CA ARG A 41 15.89 13.44 13.82
C ARG A 41 15.44 13.84 12.43
N THR A 42 16.32 14.49 11.69
CA THR A 42 16.16 14.75 10.26
C THR A 42 17.10 13.83 9.47
N PRO A 43 16.89 13.63 8.16
CA PRO A 43 17.72 12.72 7.38
C PRO A 43 19.13 13.28 7.10
N GLU A 44 19.30 14.59 7.26
CA GLU A 44 20.51 15.33 6.88
C GLU A 44 21.42 15.66 8.07
N MET A 45 20.94 15.50 9.30
CA MET A 45 21.64 15.97 10.50
C MET A 45 21.74 14.90 11.57
N GLU A 46 22.88 14.88 12.27
CA GLU A 46 23.07 14.05 13.45
C GLU A 46 22.65 14.78 14.74
N GLU A 47 22.65 16.11 14.74
CA GLU A 47 22.22 16.91 15.89
C GLU A 47 20.69 16.86 16.09
N PRO A 48 20.22 16.97 17.35
CA PRO A 48 18.80 17.04 17.64
C PRO A 48 18.19 18.34 17.11
N VAL A 49 17.05 18.21 16.41
CA VAL A 49 16.24 19.34 15.93
C VAL A 49 14.98 19.46 16.76
N PHE A 50 14.56 20.67 17.10
CA PHE A 50 13.40 20.92 17.98
C PHE A 50 12.30 21.72 17.29
N MET A 51 11.07 21.60 17.80
CA MET A 51 10.02 22.56 17.46
C MET A 51 10.19 23.83 18.30
N HIS A 52 10.22 24.99 17.63
CA HIS A 52 10.27 26.28 18.31
C HIS A 52 9.04 26.51 19.20
N SER A 53 9.17 27.33 20.25
CA SER A 53 8.08 27.61 21.22
C SER A 53 6.82 28.19 20.58
N SER A 54 6.98 28.92 19.47
CA SER A 54 5.87 29.48 18.67
C SER A 54 5.15 28.45 17.78
N CYS A 55 5.68 27.23 17.62
CA CYS A 55 5.04 26.22 16.81
C CYS A 55 3.77 25.69 17.49
N VAL A 56 2.63 25.79 16.81
CA VAL A 56 1.32 25.31 17.29
C VAL A 56 1.35 23.81 17.63
N LEU A 57 2.14 23.03 16.89
CA LEU A 57 2.27 21.59 17.08
C LEU A 57 3.19 21.20 18.26
N ARG A 58 3.89 22.15 18.90
CA ARG A 58 4.85 21.83 19.97
C ARG A 58 4.22 21.08 21.14
N LYS A 59 2.98 21.42 21.51
CA LYS A 59 2.27 20.76 22.63
C LYS A 59 1.85 19.33 22.28
N ILE A 60 1.41 19.11 21.03
CA ILE A 60 0.97 17.80 20.55
C ILE A 60 2.18 16.90 20.30
N SER A 61 3.28 17.48 19.82
CA SER A 61 4.53 16.79 19.46
C SER A 61 4.28 15.51 18.65
N PRO A 62 3.72 15.64 17.42
CA PRO A 62 3.46 14.51 16.53
C PRO A 62 4.72 13.69 16.30
N GLU A 63 4.58 12.38 16.12
CA GLU A 63 5.73 11.51 15.90
C GLU A 63 6.40 11.77 14.55
N TRP A 64 5.61 11.98 13.50
CA TRP A 64 6.07 12.23 12.15
C TRP A 64 5.65 13.62 11.69
N VAL A 65 6.61 14.38 11.16
CA VAL A 65 6.36 15.70 10.61
C VAL A 65 7.13 15.90 9.33
N VAL A 66 6.62 16.78 8.47
CA VAL A 66 7.37 17.42 7.40
C VAL A 66 7.66 18.86 7.82
N TYR A 67 8.84 19.38 7.49
CA TYR A 67 9.25 20.75 7.80
C TYR A 67 9.70 21.46 6.53
N GLN A 68 9.70 22.79 6.53
CA GLN A 68 10.13 23.59 5.37
C GLN A 68 11.64 23.84 5.39
N GLU A 69 12.19 24.10 6.58
CA GLU A 69 13.63 24.30 6.79
C GLU A 69 14.02 24.19 8.26
N VAL A 70 15.32 24.06 8.49
CA VAL A 70 15.96 24.07 9.81
C VAL A 70 16.82 25.31 9.93
N TYR A 71 16.80 25.95 11.09
CA TYR A 71 17.62 27.11 11.41
C TYR A 71 18.21 27.01 12.81
N GLU A 72 19.38 27.61 13.01
CA GLU A 72 20.05 27.65 14.31
C GLU A 72 19.68 28.93 15.08
N THR A 73 19.40 28.81 16.37
CA THR A 73 19.35 29.96 17.29
C THR A 73 19.82 29.54 18.67
N ASN A 74 20.65 30.37 19.30
CA ASN A 74 21.21 30.12 20.63
C ASN A 74 21.85 28.72 20.78
N GLY A 75 22.58 28.26 19.75
CA GLY A 75 23.26 26.97 19.76
C GLY A 75 22.33 25.75 19.69
N LYS A 76 21.07 25.92 19.28
CA LYS A 76 20.10 24.84 19.06
C LYS A 76 19.47 24.94 17.68
N MET A 77 19.22 23.77 17.09
CA MET A 77 18.56 23.66 15.79
C MET A 77 17.04 23.58 15.95
N TYR A 78 16.32 24.36 15.15
CA TYR A 78 14.86 24.41 15.15
C TYR A 78 14.30 24.24 13.74
N MET A 79 13.21 23.48 13.64
CA MET A 79 12.43 23.38 12.40
C MET A 79 11.33 24.43 12.34
N ARG A 80 11.11 25.01 11.16
CA ARG A 80 9.96 25.90 10.84
C ARG A 80 9.16 25.38 9.66
N GLY A 81 7.92 25.85 9.52
CA GLY A 81 6.96 25.33 8.54
C GLY A 81 6.49 23.89 8.84
N VAL A 82 6.42 23.52 10.12
CA VAL A 82 6.16 22.15 10.55
C VAL A 82 4.71 21.74 10.31
N THR A 83 4.52 20.61 9.65
CA THR A 83 3.22 20.00 9.39
C THR A 83 3.22 18.54 9.85
N ALA A 84 2.24 18.15 10.65
CA ALA A 84 2.08 16.76 11.08
C ALA A 84 1.72 15.86 9.89
N ILE A 85 2.28 14.66 9.83
CA ILE A 85 1.95 13.67 8.80
C ILE A 85 1.68 12.31 9.43
N GLU A 86 0.96 11.47 8.70
CA GLU A 86 0.67 10.10 9.08
C GLU A 86 1.66 9.19 8.33
N PRO A 87 2.32 8.24 9.03
CA PRO A 87 3.39 7.44 8.45
C PRO A 87 2.93 6.59 7.26
N GLU A 88 1.65 6.18 7.21
CA GLU A 88 1.10 5.44 6.09
C GLU A 88 1.01 6.23 4.78
N TRP A 89 1.26 7.54 4.82
CA TRP A 89 1.34 8.36 3.62
C TRP A 89 2.71 8.29 2.95
N LEU A 90 3.76 7.94 3.69
CA LEU A 90 5.14 7.93 3.19
C LEU A 90 5.33 6.97 2.01
N PRO A 91 4.83 5.71 2.02
CA PRO A 91 4.99 4.83 0.87
C PRO A 91 4.26 5.31 -0.38
N LYS A 92 3.20 6.11 -0.21
CA LYS A 92 2.41 6.64 -1.32
C LYS A 92 3.06 7.87 -1.96
N PHE A 93 3.56 8.80 -1.16
CA PHE A 93 4.08 10.08 -1.65
C PHE A 93 5.60 10.15 -1.74
N ALA A 94 6.31 9.27 -1.04
CA ALA A 94 7.77 9.16 -1.04
C ALA A 94 8.24 7.69 -1.20
N PRO A 95 7.74 6.94 -2.21
CA PRO A 95 8.06 5.52 -2.37
C PRO A 95 9.57 5.26 -2.50
N MET A 96 10.31 6.17 -3.15
CA MET A 96 11.76 6.06 -3.36
C MET A 96 12.58 6.11 -2.07
N LEU A 97 11.99 6.61 -0.98
CA LEU A 97 12.62 6.66 0.35
C LEU A 97 12.12 5.54 1.27
N CYS A 98 11.21 4.69 0.80
CA CYS A 98 10.64 3.60 1.58
C CYS A 98 11.22 2.25 1.15
N HIS A 99 11.53 1.39 2.12
CA HIS A 99 11.82 -0.01 1.89
C HIS A 99 10.75 -0.83 2.59
N LEU A 100 9.77 -1.31 1.82
CA LEU A 100 8.66 -2.11 2.33
C LEU A 100 8.98 -3.60 2.26
N SER A 101 8.47 -4.35 3.23
CA SER A 101 8.45 -5.81 3.18
C SER A 101 7.54 -6.31 2.06
N GLU A 102 7.64 -7.60 1.75
CA GLU A 102 6.55 -8.28 1.08
C GLU A 102 5.25 -8.20 1.92
N PRO A 103 4.06 -8.31 1.29
CA PRO A 103 2.80 -8.43 2.00
C PRO A 103 2.86 -9.47 3.11
N LEU A 104 2.35 -9.11 4.29
CA LEU A 104 2.24 -10.04 5.41
C LEU A 104 1.29 -11.19 5.05
N VAL A 105 1.62 -12.38 5.54
CA VAL A 105 0.78 -13.58 5.39
C VAL A 105 -0.43 -13.53 6.32
N ASP A 106 -0.27 -12.94 7.50
CA ASP A 106 -1.32 -12.74 8.50
C ASP A 106 -1.33 -11.27 8.97
N PRO A 107 -2.41 -10.51 8.75
CA PRO A 107 -3.59 -10.90 7.99
C PRO A 107 -3.30 -11.02 6.48
N PRO A 108 -3.95 -11.94 5.76
CA PRO A 108 -3.80 -12.04 4.32
C PRO A 108 -4.34 -10.79 3.61
N PRO A 109 -3.92 -10.52 2.36
CA PRO A 109 -4.53 -9.50 1.52
C PRO A 109 -6.06 -9.65 1.46
N ARG A 110 -6.75 -8.53 1.31
CA ARG A 110 -8.21 -8.45 1.29
C ARG A 110 -8.69 -7.56 0.15
N TYR A 111 -9.84 -7.89 -0.41
CA TYR A 111 -10.47 -7.03 -1.42
C TYR A 111 -11.37 -5.98 -0.78
N ASN A 112 -11.14 -4.71 -1.12
CA ASN A 112 -11.98 -3.61 -0.68
C ASN A 112 -13.08 -3.35 -1.72
N GLN A 113 -14.33 -3.65 -1.34
CA GLN A 113 -15.51 -3.48 -2.20
C GLN A 113 -15.77 -2.02 -2.60
N GLY A 114 -15.46 -1.07 -1.73
CA GLY A 114 -15.70 0.35 -1.97
C GLY A 114 -14.72 0.98 -2.96
N THR A 115 -13.45 0.56 -2.92
CA THR A 115 -12.42 1.08 -3.83
C THR A 115 -12.16 0.17 -5.03
N GLY A 116 -12.62 -1.08 -5.00
CA GLY A 116 -12.34 -2.07 -6.05
C GLY A 116 -10.88 -2.53 -6.09
N LYS A 117 -10.14 -2.34 -5.00
CA LYS A 117 -8.69 -2.62 -4.92
C LYS A 117 -8.38 -3.66 -3.87
N ILE A 118 -7.23 -4.31 -4.03
CA ILE A 118 -6.68 -5.24 -3.04
C ILE A 118 -5.85 -4.43 -2.05
N ILE A 119 -6.08 -4.69 -0.76
CA ILE A 119 -5.34 -4.09 0.33
C ILE A 119 -4.52 -5.18 1.02
N CYS A 120 -3.24 -4.94 1.24
CA CYS A 120 -2.36 -5.83 1.99
C CYS A 120 -1.68 -5.09 3.13
N ARG A 121 -1.30 -5.82 4.17
CA ARG A 121 -0.50 -5.27 5.27
C ARG A 121 0.97 -5.41 4.96
N VAL A 122 1.76 -4.37 5.23
CA VAL A 122 3.21 -4.39 5.09
C VAL A 122 3.86 -3.74 6.32
N SER A 123 5.12 -4.07 6.57
CA SER A 123 6.02 -3.28 7.40
C SER A 123 7.09 -2.64 6.51
N GLY A 124 7.91 -1.76 7.06
CA GLY A 124 9.00 -1.20 6.30
C GLY A 124 9.81 -0.17 7.07
N THR A 125 10.72 0.46 6.35
CA THR A 125 11.55 1.55 6.86
C THR A 125 11.50 2.76 5.93
N PHE A 126 11.82 3.93 6.48
CA PHE A 126 11.87 5.18 5.75
C PHE A 126 13.23 5.88 5.88
N GLY A 127 13.71 6.43 4.76
CA GLY A 127 14.91 7.23 4.66
C GLY A 127 16.20 6.43 4.83
N LYS A 128 17.34 7.12 4.68
CA LYS A 128 18.68 6.53 4.84
C LYS A 128 18.95 6.01 6.25
N ALA A 129 18.33 6.64 7.25
CA ALA A 129 18.42 6.23 8.65
C ALA A 129 17.59 4.97 8.98
N GLY A 130 16.81 4.46 8.02
CA GLY A 130 16.04 3.24 8.19
C GLY A 130 14.99 3.31 9.30
N TRP A 131 14.33 4.46 9.49
CA TRP A 131 13.33 4.63 10.54
C TRP A 131 12.19 3.65 10.34
N ALA A 132 11.92 2.82 11.35
CA ALA A 132 10.86 1.83 11.30
C ALA A 132 9.50 2.51 11.11
N LEU A 133 8.75 2.02 10.12
CA LEU A 133 7.37 2.39 9.89
C LEU A 133 6.45 1.41 10.63
N PRO A 134 5.31 1.88 11.17
CA PRO A 134 4.33 0.98 11.74
C PRO A 134 3.77 0.04 10.65
N SER A 135 3.28 -1.13 11.07
CA SER A 135 2.53 -1.98 10.16
C SER A 135 1.31 -1.24 9.64
N MET A 136 1.16 -1.20 8.32
CA MET A 136 0.15 -0.38 7.68
C MET A 136 -0.50 -1.13 6.53
N ASP A 137 -1.73 -0.74 6.21
CA ASP A 137 -2.47 -1.27 5.09
C ASP A 137 -2.24 -0.39 3.86
N ILE A 138 -1.69 -0.98 2.79
CA ILE A 138 -1.46 -0.33 1.51
C ILE A 138 -2.26 -0.98 0.40
N GLU A 139 -2.44 -0.26 -0.71
CA GLU A 139 -2.88 -0.88 -1.96
C GLU A 139 -1.83 -1.89 -2.40
N HIS A 140 -2.28 -3.09 -2.78
CA HIS A 140 -1.36 -4.14 -3.19
C HIS A 140 -0.57 -3.67 -4.43
N PRO A 141 0.78 -3.72 -4.38
CA PRO A 141 1.58 -3.31 -5.51
C PRO A 141 1.31 -4.17 -6.74
N LEU A 142 1.54 -3.61 -7.93
CA LEU A 142 1.44 -4.33 -9.21
C LEU A 142 2.59 -5.33 -9.33
N THR A 143 2.43 -6.48 -8.69
CA THR A 143 3.36 -7.60 -8.72
C THR A 143 2.64 -8.87 -9.19
N VAL A 144 3.40 -9.92 -9.49
CA VAL A 144 2.82 -11.24 -9.82
C VAL A 144 1.92 -11.74 -8.68
N ASP A 145 2.29 -11.47 -7.42
CA ASP A 145 1.47 -11.84 -6.27
C ASP A 145 0.17 -11.03 -6.20
N GLY A 146 0.22 -9.73 -6.51
CA GLY A 146 -0.98 -8.90 -6.60
C GLY A 146 -1.98 -9.39 -7.65
N VAL A 147 -1.47 -9.82 -8.81
CA VAL A 147 -2.29 -10.43 -9.86
C VAL A 147 -2.92 -11.75 -9.40
N LYS A 148 -2.17 -12.58 -8.66
CA LYS A 148 -2.70 -13.83 -8.07
C LYS A 148 -3.83 -13.55 -7.08
N TRP A 149 -3.64 -12.59 -6.17
CA TRP A 149 -4.69 -12.19 -5.25
C TRP A 149 -5.91 -11.61 -5.98
N PHE A 150 -5.71 -10.84 -7.04
CA PHE A 150 -6.81 -10.34 -7.87
C PHE A 150 -7.59 -11.49 -8.50
N ALA A 151 -6.90 -12.45 -9.11
CA ALA A 151 -7.52 -13.63 -9.70
C ALA A 151 -8.29 -14.44 -8.63
N TYR A 152 -7.73 -14.59 -7.43
CA TYR A 152 -8.41 -15.24 -6.30
C TYR A 152 -9.75 -14.55 -5.98
N PHE A 153 -9.75 -13.23 -5.74
CA PHE A 153 -10.98 -12.49 -5.42
C PHE A 153 -11.96 -12.43 -6.59
N PHE A 154 -11.46 -12.43 -7.83
CA PHE A 154 -12.29 -12.49 -9.03
C PHE A 154 -13.04 -13.83 -9.12
N LEU A 155 -12.33 -14.95 -8.94
CA LEU A 155 -12.90 -16.28 -8.97
C LEU A 155 -13.89 -16.54 -7.83
N GLU A 156 -13.62 -16.02 -6.62
CA GLU A 156 -14.53 -16.04 -5.47
C GLU A 156 -15.79 -15.15 -5.67
N GLY A 157 -15.89 -14.44 -6.81
CA GLY A 157 -17.01 -13.53 -7.10
C GLY A 157 -17.06 -12.32 -6.16
N GLN A 158 -15.95 -11.98 -5.50
CA GLN A 158 -15.86 -10.78 -4.66
C GLN A 158 -15.72 -9.53 -5.50
N VAL A 159 -15.00 -9.60 -6.64
CA VAL A 159 -14.85 -8.46 -7.56
C VAL A 159 -16.17 -8.18 -8.29
N TYR A 160 -16.85 -9.23 -8.75
CA TYR A 160 -18.15 -9.17 -9.44
C TYR A 160 -19.14 -10.17 -8.84
N PRO A 161 -20.13 -9.71 -8.04
CA PRO A 161 -21.09 -10.58 -7.38
C PRO A 161 -21.90 -11.50 -8.29
N LYS A 162 -22.10 -11.12 -9.57
CA LYS A 162 -22.79 -11.97 -10.57
C LYS A 162 -22.10 -13.32 -10.76
N LEU A 163 -20.78 -13.38 -10.56
CA LEU A 163 -19.99 -14.60 -10.68
C LEU A 163 -20.09 -15.53 -9.46
N LYS A 164 -20.61 -15.06 -8.32
CA LYS A 164 -20.72 -15.88 -7.09
C LYS A 164 -21.50 -17.18 -7.30
N ARG A 165 -22.49 -17.16 -8.20
CA ARG A 165 -23.30 -18.35 -8.53
C ARG A 165 -22.47 -19.52 -9.08
N PHE A 166 -21.33 -19.23 -9.71
CA PHE A 166 -20.47 -20.23 -10.34
C PHE A 166 -19.36 -20.74 -9.41
N VAL A 167 -19.14 -20.09 -8.25
CA VAL A 167 -18.10 -20.47 -7.28
C VAL A 167 -18.21 -21.95 -6.86
N PRO A 168 -19.41 -22.49 -6.54
CA PRO A 168 -19.55 -23.90 -6.18
C PRO A 168 -19.22 -24.88 -7.32
N SER A 169 -19.24 -24.42 -8.58
CA SER A 169 -19.00 -25.23 -9.77
C SER A 169 -17.56 -25.12 -10.28
N LEU A 170 -16.68 -24.39 -9.59
CA LEU A 170 -15.29 -24.25 -9.99
C LEU A 170 -14.56 -25.60 -9.91
N LEU A 171 -13.86 -25.96 -10.98
CA LEU A 171 -13.08 -27.20 -11.11
C LEU A 171 -11.86 -27.24 -10.16
N THR A 172 -11.51 -26.12 -9.54
CA THR A 172 -10.42 -25.98 -8.58
C THR A 172 -10.77 -24.88 -7.59
N THR A 173 -10.41 -25.07 -6.33
CA THR A 173 -10.59 -24.05 -5.30
C THR A 173 -9.78 -22.79 -5.64
N PRO A 174 -10.37 -21.58 -5.60
CA PRO A 174 -9.65 -20.34 -5.90
C PRO A 174 -8.37 -20.15 -5.07
N GLY A 175 -8.38 -20.58 -3.80
CA GLY A 175 -7.24 -20.50 -2.89
C GLY A 175 -5.98 -21.24 -3.38
N SER A 176 -6.10 -22.13 -4.38
CA SER A 176 -4.94 -22.75 -5.03
C SER A 176 -4.08 -21.75 -5.81
N ILE A 177 -4.63 -20.62 -6.28
CA ILE A 177 -3.88 -19.60 -7.05
C ILE A 177 -2.75 -18.97 -6.23
N THR A 178 -2.97 -18.77 -4.93
CA THR A 178 -2.01 -18.07 -4.06
C THR A 178 -0.85 -18.96 -3.61
N LYS A 179 -0.86 -20.26 -3.97
CA LYS A 179 0.18 -21.20 -3.58
C LYS A 179 1.36 -21.19 -4.56
N SER A 180 2.55 -21.54 -4.08
CA SER A 180 3.78 -21.59 -4.88
C SER A 180 3.70 -22.59 -6.04
N TRP A 181 3.00 -23.71 -5.84
CA TRP A 181 2.77 -24.75 -6.85
C TRP A 181 1.67 -24.40 -7.85
N ALA A 182 0.96 -23.28 -7.68
CA ALA A 182 -0.11 -22.87 -8.60
C ALA A 182 0.35 -22.82 -10.05
N ARG A 183 1.63 -22.53 -10.31
CA ARG A 183 2.21 -22.48 -11.66
C ARG A 183 2.15 -23.79 -12.45
N LEU A 184 1.97 -24.92 -11.77
CA LEU A 184 1.87 -26.23 -12.40
C LEU A 184 0.47 -26.53 -12.94
N ILE A 185 -0.54 -25.75 -12.56
CA ILE A 185 -1.90 -25.94 -13.03
C ILE A 185 -2.12 -25.07 -14.30
N PRO A 186 -2.49 -25.65 -15.44
CA PRO A 186 -2.66 -24.85 -16.67
C PRO A 186 -3.73 -23.74 -16.57
N ARG A 187 -4.81 -23.96 -15.81
CA ARG A 187 -5.90 -22.97 -15.68
C ARG A 187 -5.55 -21.77 -14.82
N THR A 188 -4.73 -21.95 -13.76
CA THR A 188 -4.21 -20.85 -12.94
C THR A 188 -3.22 -20.02 -13.74
N GLN A 189 -2.35 -20.65 -14.54
CA GLN A 189 -1.45 -19.94 -15.45
C GLN A 189 -2.21 -19.13 -16.49
N ALA A 190 -3.24 -19.71 -17.10
CA ALA A 190 -4.05 -19.03 -18.11
C ALA A 190 -4.68 -17.72 -17.57
N ILE A 191 -5.29 -17.76 -16.38
CA ILE A 191 -5.92 -16.57 -15.80
C ILE A 191 -4.88 -15.55 -15.31
N VAL A 192 -3.81 -15.99 -14.63
CA VAL A 192 -2.77 -15.11 -14.09
C VAL A 192 -1.99 -14.42 -15.21
N GLN A 193 -1.60 -15.13 -16.27
CA GLN A 193 -0.87 -14.55 -17.40
C GLN A 193 -1.74 -13.56 -18.18
N THR A 194 -3.03 -13.85 -18.36
CA THR A 194 -3.98 -12.94 -19.04
C THR A 194 -4.14 -11.63 -18.27
N LEU A 195 -4.25 -11.70 -16.94
CA LEU A 195 -4.34 -10.51 -16.09
C LEU A 195 -3.00 -9.75 -16.03
N GLN A 196 -1.89 -10.49 -15.96
CA GLN A 196 -0.55 -9.90 -15.88
C GLN A 196 -0.15 -9.16 -17.16
N SER A 197 -0.51 -9.67 -18.35
CA SER A 197 -0.19 -9.02 -19.62
C SER A 197 -0.83 -7.64 -19.80
N GLN A 198 -1.93 -7.39 -19.08
CA GLN A 198 -2.64 -6.11 -19.06
C GLN A 198 -2.50 -5.34 -17.73
N GLY A 199 -1.67 -5.84 -16.81
CA GLY A 199 -1.42 -5.21 -15.51
C GLY A 199 -2.67 -5.08 -14.62
N VAL A 200 -3.57 -6.06 -14.66
CA VAL A 200 -4.87 -6.00 -13.95
C VAL A 200 -4.73 -6.44 -12.49
N VAL A 201 -4.86 -5.48 -11.58
CA VAL A 201 -4.89 -5.71 -10.12
C VAL A 201 -6.04 -4.97 -9.42
N SER A 202 -6.92 -4.32 -10.19
CA SER A 202 -8.08 -3.58 -9.67
C SER A 202 -9.30 -3.76 -10.56
N LYS A 203 -10.48 -3.52 -9.97
CA LYS A 203 -11.76 -3.54 -10.68
C LYS A 203 -11.77 -2.52 -11.82
N ASP A 204 -11.31 -1.28 -11.56
CA ASP A 204 -11.33 -0.18 -12.52
C ASP A 204 -10.53 -0.51 -13.78
N LYS A 205 -9.35 -1.11 -13.63
CA LYS A 205 -8.52 -1.52 -14.78
C LYS A 205 -9.22 -2.56 -15.63
N LEU A 206 -9.94 -3.49 -15.01
CA LEU A 206 -10.69 -4.53 -15.72
C LEU A 206 -11.89 -3.94 -16.48
N VAL A 207 -12.59 -2.97 -15.89
CA VAL A 207 -13.69 -2.22 -16.55
C VAL A 207 -13.16 -1.45 -17.77
N GLU A 208 -12.03 -0.77 -17.63
CA GLU A 208 -11.36 -0.04 -18.73
C GLU A 208 -11.08 -0.99 -19.91
N ILE A 209 -10.51 -2.16 -19.64
CA ILE A 209 -10.19 -3.16 -20.67
C ILE A 209 -11.47 -3.69 -21.32
N TRP A 210 -12.52 -3.99 -20.55
CA TRP A 210 -13.80 -4.43 -21.12
C TRP A 210 -14.52 -3.37 -21.95
N GLY A 211 -14.17 -2.09 -21.80
CA GLY A 211 -14.57 -1.03 -22.72
C GLY A 211 -14.06 -1.25 -24.15
N SER A 212 -12.90 -1.89 -24.30
CA SER A 212 -12.25 -2.16 -25.59
C SER A 212 -12.43 -3.61 -26.06
N ASP A 213 -12.18 -4.59 -25.19
CA ASP A 213 -12.38 -6.01 -25.44
C ASP A 213 -13.37 -6.59 -24.44
N LYS A 214 -14.64 -6.64 -24.84
CA LYS A 214 -15.72 -7.21 -24.00
C LYS A 214 -15.53 -8.68 -23.67
N LYS A 215 -14.72 -9.43 -24.43
CA LYS A 215 -14.47 -10.87 -24.20
C LYS A 215 -13.18 -11.12 -23.41
N PHE A 216 -12.45 -10.08 -23.04
CA PHE A 216 -11.23 -10.20 -22.25
C PHE A 216 -11.50 -11.05 -21.00
N LEU A 217 -10.59 -11.98 -20.68
CA LEU A 217 -10.64 -12.92 -19.55
C LEU A 217 -11.73 -14.02 -19.60
N LEU A 218 -12.69 -13.97 -20.53
CA LEU A 218 -13.77 -14.98 -20.62
C LEU A 218 -13.23 -16.40 -20.83
N SER A 219 -12.35 -16.58 -21.81
CA SER A 219 -11.76 -17.90 -22.13
C SER A 219 -10.90 -18.44 -20.99
N ALA A 220 -10.21 -17.55 -20.27
CA ALA A 220 -9.42 -17.92 -19.10
C ALA A 220 -10.32 -18.33 -17.93
N TYR A 221 -11.44 -17.66 -17.72
CA TYR A 221 -12.43 -18.00 -16.69
C TYR A 221 -13.18 -19.30 -17.01
N GLN A 222 -13.55 -19.54 -18.27
CA GLN A 222 -14.20 -20.79 -18.69
C GLN A 222 -13.35 -22.04 -18.37
N LYS A 223 -12.00 -21.95 -18.42
CA LYS A 223 -11.11 -23.05 -18.00
C LYS A 223 -11.24 -23.45 -16.52
N TRP A 224 -11.89 -22.62 -15.71
CA TRP A 224 -12.21 -22.90 -14.30
C TRP A 224 -13.59 -23.53 -14.10
N LEU A 225 -14.41 -23.61 -15.13
CA LEU A 225 -15.76 -24.16 -15.07
C LEU A 225 -15.91 -25.41 -15.93
N PRO A 226 -16.85 -26.31 -15.59
CA PRO A 226 -17.25 -27.38 -16.49
C PRO A 226 -17.80 -26.82 -17.81
N GLU A 227 -17.62 -27.55 -18.91
CA GLU A 227 -18.06 -27.12 -20.25
C GLU A 227 -19.56 -26.81 -20.31
N SER A 228 -20.38 -27.50 -19.51
CA SER A 228 -21.82 -27.24 -19.40
C SER A 228 -22.16 -25.82 -18.94
N ALA A 229 -21.28 -25.16 -18.17
CA ALA A 229 -21.49 -23.81 -17.67
C ALA A 229 -20.90 -22.72 -18.59
N HIS A 230 -20.19 -23.09 -19.67
CA HIS A 230 -19.48 -22.13 -20.54
C HIS A 230 -20.43 -21.21 -21.30
N ALA A 231 -21.57 -21.74 -21.75
CA ALA A 231 -22.59 -20.96 -22.46
C ALA A 231 -23.27 -19.95 -21.52
N GLU A 232 -23.63 -20.38 -20.31
CA GLU A 232 -24.27 -19.51 -19.31
C GLU A 232 -23.36 -18.35 -18.92
N VAL A 233 -22.08 -18.61 -18.63
CA VAL A 233 -21.16 -17.52 -18.25
C VAL A 233 -20.91 -16.56 -19.42
N ALA A 234 -20.85 -17.06 -20.66
CA ALA A 234 -20.66 -16.23 -21.84
C ALA A 234 -21.83 -15.27 -22.07
N GLN A 235 -23.07 -15.66 -21.70
CA GLN A 235 -24.25 -14.81 -21.82
C GLN A 235 -24.24 -13.60 -20.87
N ILE A 236 -23.63 -13.74 -19.70
CA ILE A 236 -23.56 -12.67 -18.70
C ILE A 236 -22.26 -11.85 -18.78
N TRP A 237 -21.41 -12.12 -19.77
CA TRP A 237 -20.08 -11.52 -19.89
C TRP A 237 -20.10 -10.23 -20.73
N PRO A 238 -19.44 -9.14 -20.31
CA PRO A 238 -18.72 -8.97 -19.04
C PRO A 238 -19.68 -8.81 -17.86
N PRO A 239 -19.36 -9.37 -16.67
CA PRO A 239 -20.24 -9.44 -15.51
C PRO A 239 -20.29 -8.12 -14.71
N LEU A 240 -20.43 -6.98 -15.40
CA LEU A 240 -20.52 -5.62 -14.84
C LEU A 240 -21.75 -5.43 -13.96
#